data_AF-A0A6G0VJ86-F1
#
_entry.id   AF-A0A6G0VJ86-F1
#
_cell.length_a   1.000
_cell.length_b   1.000
_cell.length_c   1.000
_cell.angle_alpha   90.00
_cell.angle_beta   90.00
_cell.angle_gamma   90.00
#
_symmetry.space_group_name_H-M   'P 1'
#
loop_
_entity.id
_entity.type
_entity.pdbx_description
1 polymer ?
#
loop_
_entity_poly.entity_id
_entity_poly.type
_entity_poly.pdbx_seq_one_letter_code
_entity_poly.pdbx_strand_id
1 'polypeptide(L)'
;NYLGSINWFNYFNSNSNINDDISFLYLHINIAINHFIPKQHRHKLIYPIWFSKELKILIKQKQIAHLAYKTLNLPESYNTFSNLRIKCKNIRYRDYNVYINNTQNSVKINPKHFWKFYNSQKSSLQLPAVMSYLDEETSSGSEIVNFFKSHFSNVYKPNTLNSYNISNISKLDNSLFCVNSINISIMDVFNEFWCTNQNQSLGPDGISAKFLKE
;
A
#
# COMPACT_ATOMS: atom_id res chain seq x y z
N ASN A 1 16.77 -26.72 -1.16
CA ASN A 1 15.63 -26.81 -0.23
C ASN A 1 16.10 -26.62 1.20
N TYR A 2 16.28 -25.37 1.65
CA TYR A 2 16.68 -25.06 3.02
C TYR A 2 15.59 -25.41 4.04
N LEU A 3 14.35 -24.97 3.81
CA LEU A 3 13.23 -25.31 4.70
C LEU A 3 12.89 -26.80 4.68
N GLY A 4 13.08 -27.48 3.54
CA GLY A 4 12.87 -28.93 3.41
C GLY A 4 13.97 -29.79 4.07
N SER A 5 15.12 -29.23 4.42
CA SER A 5 16.17 -29.96 5.15
C SER A 5 16.00 -29.94 6.67
N ILE A 6 15.05 -29.15 7.19
CA ILE A 6 14.78 -29.05 8.62
C ILE A 6 13.82 -30.18 9.00
N ASN A 7 14.16 -30.92 10.07
CA ASN A 7 13.29 -31.97 10.60
C ASN A 7 12.21 -31.38 11.52
N TRP A 8 11.19 -30.78 10.90
CA TRP A 8 10.07 -30.13 11.57
C TRP A 8 9.31 -31.08 12.50
N PHE A 9 9.13 -32.33 12.09
CA PHE A 9 8.38 -33.34 12.86
C PHE A 9 9.03 -33.62 14.21
N ASN A 10 10.36 -33.79 14.23
CA ASN A 10 11.09 -34.04 15.48
C ASN A 10 11.06 -32.83 16.42
N TYR A 11 11.10 -31.62 15.85
CA TYR A 11 11.08 -30.39 16.65
C TYR A 11 9.71 -30.17 17.30
N PHE A 12 8.62 -30.20 16.52
CA PHE A 12 7.27 -29.95 17.03
C PHE A 12 6.71 -31.08 17.91
N ASN A 13 7.22 -32.31 17.78
CA ASN A 13 6.81 -33.42 18.66
C ASN A 13 7.55 -33.44 20.00
N SER A 14 8.51 -32.53 20.24
CA SER A 14 9.36 -32.60 21.43
C SER A 14 8.71 -32.08 22.73
N ASN A 15 7.38 -31.90 22.77
CA ASN A 15 6.63 -31.33 23.90
C ASN A 15 7.21 -29.97 24.36
N SER A 16 7.60 -29.13 23.40
CA SER A 16 8.00 -27.74 23.63
C SER A 16 6.80 -26.84 23.85
N ASN A 17 7.06 -25.67 24.44
CA ASN A 17 6.07 -24.60 24.54
C ASN A 17 5.74 -24.09 23.12
N ILE A 18 4.46 -23.92 22.82
CA ILE A 18 4.00 -23.42 21.51
C ILE A 18 4.64 -22.08 21.11
N ASN A 19 4.99 -21.23 22.09
CA ASN A 19 5.67 -19.97 21.82
C ASN A 19 7.10 -20.20 21.28
N ASP A 20 7.78 -21.22 21.78
CA ASP A 20 9.14 -21.57 21.33
C ASP A 20 9.07 -22.19 19.93
N ASP A 21 8.05 -23.02 19.68
CA ASP A 21 7.77 -23.62 18.36
C ASP A 21 7.51 -22.57 17.29
N ILE A 22 6.66 -21.59 17.60
CA ILE A 22 6.36 -20.47 16.72
C ILE A 22 7.62 -19.62 16.49
N SER A 23 8.40 -19.37 17.55
CA SER A 23 9.64 -18.59 17.44
C SER A 23 10.66 -19.28 16.53
N PHE A 24 10.80 -20.59 16.64
CA PHE A 24 11.67 -21.39 15.79
C PHE A 24 11.23 -21.40 14.31
N LEU A 25 9.92 -21.55 14.08
CA LEU A 25 9.33 -21.46 12.75
C LEU A 25 9.66 -20.11 12.10
N TYR A 26 9.35 -19.00 12.79
CA TYR A 26 9.61 -17.66 12.27
C TYR A 26 11.10 -17.38 12.09
N LEU A 27 11.97 -17.90 12.95
CA LEU A 27 13.41 -17.78 12.80
C LEU A 27 13.87 -18.37 11.47
N HIS A 28 13.50 -19.61 11.16
CA HIS A 28 13.91 -20.27 9.93
C HIS A 28 13.25 -19.68 8.67
N ILE A 29 11.99 -19.25 8.75
CA ILE A 29 11.32 -18.51 7.67
C ILE A 29 12.08 -17.20 7.38
N ASN A 30 12.45 -16.45 8.41
CA ASN A 30 13.17 -15.19 8.24
C ASN A 30 14.59 -15.39 7.70
N ILE A 31 15.29 -16.47 8.08
CA ILE A 31 16.57 -16.84 7.46
C ILE A 31 16.36 -17.12 5.98
N ALA A 32 15.33 -17.90 5.64
CA ALA A 32 15.05 -18.25 4.25
C ALA A 32 14.75 -17.00 3.41
N ILE A 33 13.89 -16.11 3.92
CA ILE A 33 13.56 -14.83 3.28
C ILE A 33 14.82 -13.99 3.07
N ASN A 34 15.65 -13.82 4.10
CA ASN A 34 16.81 -12.93 4.02
C ASN A 34 17.94 -13.45 3.12
N HIS A 35 18.15 -14.77 3.06
CA HIS A 35 19.24 -15.36 2.28
C HIS A 35 18.87 -15.72 0.85
N PHE A 36 17.62 -16.12 0.59
CA PHE A 36 17.23 -16.66 -0.71
C PHE A 36 16.31 -15.73 -1.52
N ILE A 37 15.70 -14.70 -0.91
CA ILE A 37 14.85 -13.75 -1.63
C ILE A 37 15.64 -12.48 -1.97
N PRO A 38 15.85 -12.16 -3.26
CA PRO A 38 16.59 -10.97 -3.65
C PRO A 38 15.81 -9.70 -3.30
N LYS A 39 16.46 -8.79 -2.56
CA LYS A 39 15.91 -7.46 -2.26
C LYS A 39 16.16 -6.52 -3.44
N GLN A 40 15.12 -6.11 -4.15
CA GLN A 40 15.23 -5.16 -5.26
C GLN A 40 14.73 -3.76 -4.86
N HIS A 41 15.66 -2.80 -4.76
CA HIS A 41 15.29 -1.39 -4.66
C HIS A 41 14.97 -0.85 -6.06
N ARG A 42 13.67 -0.70 -6.35
CA ARG A 42 13.24 -0.03 -7.58
C ARG A 42 13.13 1.46 -7.32
N HIS A 43 14.07 2.24 -7.84
CA HIS A 43 13.88 3.67 -7.99
C HIS A 43 12.79 3.91 -9.04
N LYS A 44 11.56 4.09 -8.58
CA LYS A 44 10.48 4.50 -9.47
C LYS A 44 10.77 5.94 -9.89
N LEU A 45 11.15 6.16 -11.15
CA LEU A 45 11.08 7.49 -11.72
C LEU A 45 9.60 7.89 -11.76
N ILE A 46 9.14 8.60 -10.73
CA ILE A 46 7.76 9.07 -10.62
C ILE A 46 7.62 10.27 -11.56
N TYR A 47 7.48 10.00 -12.84
CA TYR A 47 6.99 11.02 -13.76
C TYR A 47 5.52 11.33 -13.43
N PRO A 48 5.09 12.60 -13.55
CA PRO A 48 3.69 12.93 -13.47
C PRO A 48 2.87 12.10 -14.46
N ILE A 49 1.64 11.75 -14.06
CA ILE A 49 0.77 10.83 -14.80
C ILE A 49 0.50 11.32 -16.23
N TRP A 50 0.48 12.64 -16.43
CA TRP A 50 0.22 13.29 -17.70
C TRP A 50 1.43 13.37 -18.64
N PHE A 51 2.61 12.92 -18.22
CA PHE A 51 3.78 12.89 -19.10
C PHE A 51 3.61 11.82 -20.19
N SER A 52 3.62 12.25 -21.45
CA SER A 52 3.71 11.33 -22.58
C SER A 52 5.02 10.55 -22.60
N LYS A 53 5.03 9.43 -23.34
CA LYS A 53 6.27 8.67 -23.62
C LYS A 53 7.31 9.56 -24.32
N GLU A 54 6.84 10.41 -25.24
CA GLU A 54 7.66 11.40 -25.95
C GLU A 54 8.37 12.35 -24.99
N LEU A 55 7.63 12.97 -24.06
CA LEU A 55 8.21 13.89 -23.08
C LEU A 55 9.27 13.21 -22.20
N LYS A 56 9.03 11.96 -21.79
CA LYS A 56 10.00 11.18 -20.99
C LYS A 56 11.30 10.93 -21.76
N ILE A 57 11.20 10.60 -23.05
CA ILE A 57 12.37 10.41 -23.92
C ILE A 57 13.14 11.73 -24.09
N LEU A 58 12.42 12.83 -24.38
CA LEU A 58 13.03 14.15 -24.54
C LEU A 58 13.74 14.63 -23.27
N ILE A 59 13.18 14.37 -22.09
CA ILE A 59 13.83 14.71 -20.80
C ILE A 59 15.15 13.96 -20.64
N LYS A 60 15.19 12.67 -20.98
CA LYS A 60 16.43 11.87 -20.93
C LYS A 60 17.46 12.40 -21.93
N GLN A 61 17.05 12.65 -23.17
CA GLN A 61 17.94 13.23 -24.19
C GLN A 61 18.49 14.59 -23.76
N LYS A 62 17.64 15.46 -23.19
CA LYS A 62 18.05 16.77 -22.64
C LYS A 62 19.06 16.62 -21.51
N GLN A 63 18.89 15.63 -20.62
CA GLN A 63 19.85 15.35 -19.54
C GLN A 63 21.21 14.93 -20.10
N ILE A 64 21.23 14.00 -21.07
CA ILE A 64 22.46 13.56 -21.74
C ILE A 64 23.15 14.72 -22.44
N ALA A 65 22.41 15.53 -23.21
CA ALA A 65 22.96 16.69 -23.91
C ALA A 65 23.48 17.76 -22.93
N HIS A 66 22.83 17.95 -21.77
CA HIS A 66 23.32 18.86 -20.74
C HIS A 66 24.64 18.38 -20.14
N LEU A 67 24.76 17.09 -19.86
CA LEU A 67 26.02 16.50 -19.39
C LEU A 67 27.12 16.67 -20.43
N ALA A 68 26.85 16.37 -21.70
CA ALA A 68 27.80 16.56 -22.80
C ALA A 68 28.22 18.03 -22.95
N TYR A 69 27.29 18.97 -22.83
CA TYR A 69 27.62 20.41 -22.81
C TYR A 69 28.52 20.76 -21.63
N LYS A 70 28.24 20.24 -20.42
CA LYS A 70 29.04 20.50 -19.22
C LYS A 70 30.45 19.91 -19.30
N THR A 71 30.65 18.80 -20.01
CA THR A 71 31.95 18.15 -20.15
C THR A 71 32.77 18.73 -21.29
N LEU A 72 32.18 18.92 -22.47
CA LEU A 72 32.89 19.38 -23.67
C LEU A 72 33.01 20.90 -23.75
N ASN A 73 32.07 21.64 -23.15
CA ASN A 73 31.96 23.10 -23.18
C ASN A 73 32.00 23.71 -24.60
N LEU A 74 31.55 22.95 -25.61
CA LEU A 74 31.50 23.37 -27.00
C LEU A 74 30.17 24.09 -27.33
N PRO A 75 30.17 25.09 -28.23
CA PRO A 75 28.95 25.77 -28.69
C PRO A 75 27.93 24.83 -29.34
N GLU A 76 28.37 23.81 -30.07
CA GLU A 76 27.49 22.82 -30.70
C GLU A 76 26.74 21.96 -29.68
N SER A 77 27.44 21.54 -28.62
CA SER A 77 26.84 20.82 -27.49
C SER A 77 25.81 21.69 -26.77
N TYR A 78 26.09 22.99 -26.62
CA TYR A 78 25.13 23.95 -26.08
C TYR A 78 23.89 24.11 -26.96
N ASN A 79 24.06 24.27 -28.28
CA ASN A 79 22.94 24.38 -29.23
C ASN A 79 22.04 23.14 -29.18
N THR A 80 22.65 21.95 -29.11
CA THR A 80 21.93 20.68 -28.98
C THR A 80 21.11 20.63 -27.69
N PHE A 81 21.72 20.98 -26.55
CA PHE A 81 21.03 21.08 -25.25
C PHE A 81 19.90 22.13 -25.27
N SER A 82 20.16 23.31 -25.83
CA SER A 82 19.21 24.41 -25.93
C SER A 82 17.97 24.02 -26.75
N ASN A 83 18.18 23.41 -27.92
CA ASN A 83 17.12 22.90 -28.78
C ASN A 83 16.27 21.85 -28.06
N LEU A 84 16.90 20.90 -27.36
CA LEU A 84 16.18 19.89 -26.57
C LEU A 84 15.42 20.51 -25.40
N ARG A 85 15.95 21.55 -24.76
CA ARG A 85 15.27 22.29 -23.69
C ARG A 85 14.00 22.98 -24.21
N ILE A 86 14.05 23.61 -25.38
CA ILE A 86 12.89 24.23 -26.03
C ILE A 86 11.84 23.16 -26.39
N LYS A 87 12.26 22.07 -27.04
CA LYS A 87 11.37 20.94 -27.35
C LYS A 87 10.68 20.39 -26.11
N CYS A 88 11.43 20.14 -25.03
CA CYS A 88 10.87 19.70 -23.75
C CYS A 88 9.83 20.68 -23.21
N LYS A 89 10.10 21.99 -23.26
CA LYS A 89 9.18 23.03 -22.80
C LYS A 89 7.86 22.96 -23.57
N ASN A 90 7.93 22.90 -24.90
CA ASN A 90 6.75 22.89 -25.77
C ASN A 90 5.90 21.62 -25.56
N ILE A 91 6.53 20.44 -25.56
CA ILE A 91 5.81 19.17 -25.34
C ILE A 91 5.21 19.12 -23.93
N ARG A 92 5.91 19.63 -22.92
CA ARG A 92 5.37 19.72 -21.55
C ARG A 92 4.09 20.55 -21.49
N TYR A 93 4.06 21.71 -22.15
CA TYR A 93 2.86 22.55 -22.20
C TYR A 93 1.71 21.86 -22.95
N ARG A 94 2.00 21.25 -24.11
CA ARG A 94 1.02 20.47 -24.87
C ARG A 94 0.40 19.36 -24.01
N ASP A 95 1.23 18.51 -23.41
CA ASP A 95 0.78 17.35 -22.63
C ASP A 95 -0.05 17.78 -21.42
N TYR A 96 0.35 18.86 -20.74
CA TYR A 96 -0.39 19.40 -19.61
C TYR A 96 -1.76 19.95 -20.04
N ASN A 97 -1.83 20.70 -21.14
CA ASN A 97 -3.09 21.23 -21.65
C ASN A 97 -4.07 20.12 -22.06
N VAL A 98 -3.56 19.09 -22.75
CA VAL A 98 -4.36 17.90 -23.08
C VAL A 98 -4.88 17.23 -21.82
N TYR A 99 -4.04 17.08 -20.80
CA TYR A 99 -4.45 16.48 -19.54
C TYR A 99 -5.51 17.29 -18.78
N ILE A 100 -5.37 18.62 -18.71
CA ILE A 100 -6.37 19.48 -18.08
C ILE A 100 -7.69 19.43 -18.83
N ASN A 101 -7.67 19.55 -20.16
CA ASN A 101 -8.88 19.49 -20.98
C ASN A 101 -9.59 18.14 -20.81
N ASN A 102 -8.86 17.03 -20.83
CA ASN A 102 -9.41 15.70 -20.57
C ASN A 102 -9.98 15.58 -19.16
N THR A 103 -9.30 16.14 -18.17
CA THR A 103 -9.78 16.13 -16.77
C THR A 103 -11.08 16.92 -16.62
N GLN A 104 -11.19 18.08 -17.27
CA GLN A 104 -12.39 18.92 -17.27
C GLN A 104 -13.57 18.26 -18.00
N ASN A 105 -13.33 17.69 -19.19
CA ASN A 105 -14.37 17.03 -19.98
C ASN A 105 -14.87 15.74 -19.33
N SER A 106 -14.00 15.05 -18.57
CA SER A 106 -14.36 13.81 -17.88
C SER A 106 -14.97 14.00 -16.50
N VAL A 107 -15.14 15.22 -15.97
CA VAL A 107 -15.69 15.44 -14.61
C VAL A 107 -17.05 14.77 -14.44
N LYS A 108 -17.95 14.91 -15.43
CA LYS A 108 -19.31 14.35 -15.38
C LYS A 108 -19.37 12.84 -15.63
N ILE A 109 -18.44 12.31 -16.45
CA ILE A 109 -18.44 10.90 -16.88
C ILE A 109 -17.63 10.03 -15.93
N ASN A 110 -16.48 10.53 -15.48
CA ASN A 110 -15.56 9.82 -14.59
C ASN A 110 -14.87 10.81 -13.63
N PRO A 111 -15.51 11.14 -12.50
CA PRO A 111 -14.98 12.09 -11.53
C PRO A 111 -13.65 11.66 -10.89
N LYS A 112 -13.24 10.39 -11.06
CA LYS A 112 -11.95 9.89 -10.55
C LYS A 112 -10.77 10.69 -11.11
N HIS A 113 -10.83 11.14 -12.37
CA HIS A 113 -9.74 11.94 -12.96
C HIS A 113 -9.59 13.30 -12.28
N PHE A 114 -10.71 13.95 -11.97
CA PHE A 114 -10.74 15.21 -11.22
C PHE A 114 -10.17 15.03 -9.82
N TRP A 115 -10.66 14.04 -9.07
CA TRP A 115 -10.16 13.79 -7.70
C TRP A 115 -8.68 13.42 -7.69
N LYS A 116 -8.20 12.70 -8.71
CA LYS A 116 -6.78 12.41 -8.88
C LYS A 116 -5.96 13.67 -9.13
N PHE A 117 -6.45 14.58 -9.98
CA PHE A 117 -5.84 15.89 -10.21
C PHE A 117 -5.78 16.70 -8.91
N TYR A 118 -6.92 16.88 -8.23
CA TYR A 118 -7.04 17.61 -6.98
C TYR A 118 -6.10 17.05 -5.90
N ASN A 119 -6.10 15.74 -5.70
CA ASN A 119 -5.23 15.09 -4.72
C ASN A 119 -3.74 15.23 -5.09
N SER A 120 -3.39 15.30 -6.37
CA SER A 120 -2.00 15.53 -6.79
C SER A 120 -1.49 16.96 -6.51
N GLN A 121 -2.39 17.92 -6.32
CA GLN A 121 -2.06 19.30 -5.93
C GLN A 121 -1.93 19.46 -4.42
N LYS A 122 -2.52 18.55 -3.63
CA LYS A 122 -2.32 18.53 -2.18
C LYS A 122 -0.89 18.11 -1.90
N SER A 123 -0.08 19.06 -1.41
CA SER A 123 1.33 18.87 -1.08
C SER A 123 1.57 17.91 0.08
N SER A 124 0.53 17.61 0.86
CA SER A 124 0.62 16.72 2.01
C SER A 124 -0.65 15.88 2.16
N LEU A 125 -0.47 14.56 2.33
CA LEU A 125 -1.49 13.66 2.89
C LEU A 125 -1.66 13.88 4.41
N GLN A 126 -0.98 14.88 4.98
CA GLN A 126 -1.12 15.25 6.38
C GLN A 126 -2.52 15.77 6.64
N LEU A 127 -3.02 15.37 7.80
CA LEU A 127 -4.21 15.93 8.38
C LEU A 127 -4.07 17.46 8.49
N PRO A 128 -5.16 18.22 8.32
CA PRO A 128 -5.16 19.66 8.56
C PRO A 128 -4.54 19.98 9.93
N ALA A 129 -3.68 21.00 9.99
CA ALA A 129 -3.07 21.44 11.25
C ALA A 129 -4.11 21.97 12.25
N VAL A 130 -5.25 22.42 11.72
CA VAL A 130 -6.44 22.83 12.47
C VAL A 130 -7.60 21.99 11.94
N MET A 131 -8.35 21.34 12.82
CA MET A 131 -9.57 20.62 12.47
C MET A 131 -10.79 21.30 13.08
N SER A 132 -11.91 21.24 12.37
CA SER A 132 -13.18 21.80 12.81
C SER A 132 -14.22 20.71 13.06
N TYR A 133 -15.05 20.91 14.09
CA TYR A 133 -16.26 20.13 14.32
C TYR A 133 -17.36 21.08 14.82
N LEU A 134 -18.48 21.11 14.10
CA LEU A 134 -19.52 22.15 14.26
C LEU A 134 -18.90 23.55 14.07
N ASP A 135 -19.06 24.44 15.05
CA ASP A 135 -18.56 25.82 15.04
C ASP A 135 -17.24 25.98 15.81
N GLU A 136 -16.61 24.88 16.23
CA GLU A 136 -15.35 24.88 16.99
C GLU A 136 -14.17 24.40 16.13
N GLU A 137 -13.02 25.06 16.29
CA GLU A 137 -11.77 24.74 15.60
C GLU A 137 -10.64 24.52 16.61
N THR A 138 -9.80 23.51 16.37
CA THR A 138 -8.66 23.20 17.24
C THR A 138 -7.45 22.68 16.48
N SER A 139 -6.26 23.03 16.97
CA SER A 139 -4.98 22.46 16.54
C SER A 139 -4.37 21.50 17.57
N SER A 140 -5.05 21.27 18.71
CA SER A 140 -4.56 20.42 19.79
C SER A 140 -4.92 18.96 19.53
N GLY A 141 -3.93 18.05 19.57
CA GLY A 141 -4.15 16.63 19.28
C GLY A 141 -5.18 15.97 20.21
N SER A 142 -5.25 16.36 21.48
CA SER A 142 -6.23 15.83 22.43
C SER A 142 -7.65 16.26 22.10
N GLU A 143 -7.84 17.53 21.71
CA GLU A 143 -9.13 18.08 21.32
C GLU A 143 -9.60 17.50 19.98
N ILE A 144 -8.69 17.30 19.03
CA ILE A 144 -8.98 16.60 17.77
C ILE A 144 -9.54 15.19 18.05
N VAL A 145 -8.93 14.44 18.97
CA VAL A 145 -9.44 13.11 19.36
C VAL A 145 -10.83 13.21 19.98
N ASN A 146 -11.09 14.24 20.80
CA ASN A 146 -12.41 14.47 21.37
C ASN A 146 -13.45 14.84 20.29
N PHE A 147 -13.08 15.63 19.28
CA PHE A 147 -13.94 15.93 18.13
C PHE A 147 -14.32 14.65 17.36
N PHE A 148 -13.34 13.78 17.09
CA PHE A 148 -13.63 12.48 16.48
C PHE A 148 -14.54 11.61 17.37
N LYS A 149 -14.26 11.53 18.68
CA LYS A 149 -15.11 10.81 19.64
C LYS A 149 -16.55 11.30 19.57
N SER A 150 -16.77 12.61 19.66
CA SER A 150 -18.09 13.22 19.60
C SER A 150 -18.79 12.95 18.27
N HIS A 151 -18.11 13.17 17.15
CA HIS A 151 -18.64 12.90 15.81
C HIS A 151 -19.07 11.43 15.66
N PHE A 152 -18.18 10.47 15.96
CA PHE A 152 -18.50 9.05 15.79
C PHE A 152 -19.55 8.58 16.79
N SER A 153 -19.53 9.05 18.04
CA SER A 153 -20.57 8.71 19.03
C SER A 153 -21.96 9.14 18.58
N ASN A 154 -22.07 10.24 17.83
CA ASN A 154 -23.33 10.74 17.30
C ASN A 154 -23.79 9.98 16.03
N VAL A 155 -22.84 9.52 15.20
CA VAL A 155 -23.14 8.75 13.98
C VAL A 155 -23.60 7.33 14.31
N TYR A 156 -23.00 6.71 15.33
CA TYR A 156 -23.44 5.40 15.79
C TYR A 156 -24.66 5.56 16.69
N LYS A 157 -25.81 5.11 16.21
CA LYS A 157 -26.98 4.96 17.08
C LYS A 157 -26.57 4.05 18.25
N PRO A 158 -26.77 4.46 19.52
CA PRO A 158 -26.68 3.51 20.60
C PRO A 158 -27.67 2.42 20.25
N ASN A 159 -27.16 1.19 20.15
CA ASN A 159 -28.01 0.02 20.01
C ASN A 159 -28.97 0.09 21.21
N THR A 160 -30.22 0.50 20.96
CA THR A 160 -31.32 0.35 21.91
C THR A 160 -31.67 -1.13 21.95
N LEU A 161 -30.70 -1.94 22.34
CA LEU A 161 -30.89 -3.31 22.77
C LEU A 161 -31.26 -3.28 24.25
N ASN A 162 -32.24 -2.45 24.59
CA ASN A 162 -33.08 -2.78 25.73
C ASN A 162 -33.88 -3.99 25.27
N SER A 163 -33.60 -5.12 25.92
CA SER A 163 -34.15 -6.45 25.67
C SER A 163 -33.68 -7.17 24.39
N TYR A 164 -32.39 -7.52 24.30
CA TYR A 164 -32.17 -8.94 24.01
C TYR A 164 -32.51 -9.68 25.30
N ASN A 165 -33.64 -10.38 25.29
CA ASN A 165 -33.94 -11.39 26.29
C ASN A 165 -32.77 -12.38 26.33
N ILE A 166 -31.84 -12.16 27.26
CA ILE A 166 -30.74 -13.07 27.62
C ILE A 166 -31.31 -14.44 28.06
N SER A 167 -32.63 -14.55 28.25
CA SER A 167 -33.33 -15.82 28.44
C SER A 167 -33.36 -16.73 27.19
N ASN A 168 -32.96 -16.25 26.01
CA ASN A 168 -32.80 -17.10 24.81
C ASN A 168 -31.36 -17.53 24.51
N ILE A 169 -30.36 -17.05 25.27
CA ILE A 169 -28.97 -17.55 25.14
C ILE A 169 -28.84 -18.95 25.75
N SER A 170 -29.70 -19.32 26.70
CA SER A 170 -29.76 -20.69 27.25
C SER A 170 -30.32 -21.74 26.29
N LYS A 171 -30.78 -21.33 25.10
CA LYS A 171 -31.22 -22.21 23.98
C LYS A 171 -30.32 -22.09 22.75
N LEU A 172 -29.23 -21.32 22.82
CA LEU A 172 -28.13 -21.57 21.90
C LEU A 172 -27.43 -22.79 22.50
N ASP A 173 -27.63 -23.94 21.88
CA ASP A 173 -26.96 -25.17 22.28
C ASP A 173 -25.53 -24.86 22.69
N ASN A 174 -25.14 -25.35 23.86
CA ASN A 174 -23.75 -25.53 24.25
C ASN A 174 -23.04 -26.55 23.32
N SER A 175 -23.32 -26.55 22.01
CA SER A 175 -22.31 -26.83 21.01
C SER A 175 -21.35 -25.63 20.99
N LEU A 176 -20.72 -25.36 22.14
CA LEU A 176 -19.42 -24.74 22.14
C LEU A 176 -18.62 -25.64 21.20
N PHE A 177 -18.34 -25.16 19.99
CA PHE A 177 -17.41 -25.82 19.10
C PHE A 177 -16.13 -26.00 19.91
N CYS A 178 -15.93 -27.19 20.45
CA CYS A 178 -14.68 -27.52 21.11
C CYS A 178 -13.64 -27.36 20.02
N VAL A 179 -12.70 -26.43 20.20
CA VAL A 179 -11.61 -26.21 19.24
C VAL A 179 -10.87 -27.54 18.95
N ASN A 180 -10.87 -28.45 19.92
CA ASN A 180 -10.35 -29.82 19.81
C ASN A 180 -11.08 -30.72 18.79
N SER A 181 -12.28 -30.37 18.31
CA SER A 181 -12.98 -31.12 17.25
C SER A 181 -12.75 -30.54 15.85
N ILE A 182 -11.98 -29.44 15.73
CA ILE A 182 -11.64 -28.86 14.43
C ILE A 182 -10.56 -29.74 13.81
N ASN A 183 -10.93 -30.49 12.78
CA ASN A 183 -9.97 -31.21 11.95
C ASN A 183 -9.62 -30.35 10.74
N ILE A 184 -8.36 -29.91 10.66
CA ILE A 184 -7.84 -29.17 9.51
C ILE A 184 -7.03 -30.16 8.68
N SER A 185 -7.53 -30.51 7.50
CA SER A 185 -6.78 -31.40 6.62
C SER A 185 -5.65 -30.65 5.93
N ILE A 186 -4.61 -31.37 5.53
CA ILE A 186 -3.52 -30.84 4.72
C ILE A 186 -4.07 -30.21 3.43
N MET A 187 -5.11 -30.79 2.85
CA MET A 187 -5.75 -30.28 1.63
C MET A 187 -6.41 -28.92 1.84
N ASP A 188 -7.07 -28.71 3.00
CA ASP A 188 -7.69 -27.43 3.34
C ASP A 188 -6.63 -26.32 3.42
N VAL A 189 -5.48 -26.62 4.05
CA VAL A 189 -4.34 -25.70 4.15
C VAL A 189 -3.78 -25.37 2.76
N PHE A 190 -3.58 -26.36 1.90
CA PHE A 190 -3.09 -26.13 0.53
C PHE A 190 -4.06 -25.30 -0.32
N ASN A 191 -5.37 -25.58 -0.21
CA ASN A 191 -6.39 -24.83 -0.93
C ASN A 191 -6.38 -23.35 -0.52
N GLU A 192 -6.31 -23.07 0.78
CA GLU A 192 -6.22 -21.70 1.28
C GLU A 192 -4.94 -21.00 0.82
N PHE A 193 -3.78 -21.67 0.90
CA PHE A 193 -2.55 -21.12 0.35
C PHE A 193 -2.69 -20.80 -1.15
N TRP A 194 -3.33 -21.65 -1.94
CA TRP A 194 -3.54 -21.42 -3.37
C TRP A 194 -4.54 -20.30 -3.66
N CYS A 195 -5.54 -20.10 -2.82
CA CYS A 195 -6.54 -19.03 -2.95
C CYS A 195 -6.03 -17.65 -2.47
N THR A 196 -4.98 -17.60 -1.64
CA THR A 196 -4.45 -16.32 -1.13
C THR A 196 -4.00 -15.37 -2.25
N ASN A 197 -4.30 -14.08 -2.12
CA ASN A 197 -3.98 -13.10 -3.16
C ASN A 197 -2.53 -12.61 -3.01
N GLN A 198 -1.68 -12.95 -3.99
CA GLN A 198 -0.25 -12.60 -4.01
C GLN A 198 0.04 -11.09 -4.02
N ASN A 199 -0.93 -10.26 -4.43
CA ASN A 199 -0.78 -8.81 -4.55
C ASN A 199 -1.26 -8.03 -3.32
N GLN A 200 -1.65 -8.73 -2.24
CA GLN A 200 -2.01 -8.07 -0.99
C GLN A 200 -0.78 -7.48 -0.30
N SER A 201 -1.03 -6.45 0.51
CA SER A 201 -0.01 -5.88 1.39
C SER A 201 0.48 -6.91 2.39
N LEU A 202 1.73 -6.77 2.81
CA LEU A 202 2.32 -7.58 3.87
C LEU A 202 1.50 -7.45 5.16
N GLY A 203 1.32 -8.56 5.86
CA GLY A 203 0.74 -8.59 7.19
C GLY A 203 1.70 -8.04 8.25
N PRO A 204 1.28 -8.04 9.54
CA PRO A 204 2.13 -7.62 10.66
C PRO A 204 3.38 -8.49 10.83
N ASP A 205 3.37 -9.72 10.31
CA ASP A 205 4.48 -10.66 10.33
C ASP A 205 5.48 -10.45 9.18
N GLY A 206 5.19 -9.58 8.21
CA GLY A 206 6.07 -9.28 7.10
C GLY A 206 6.25 -10.42 6.09
N ILE A 207 5.42 -11.47 6.12
CA ILE A 207 5.48 -12.59 5.18
C ILE A 207 4.56 -12.30 4.00
N SER A 208 5.07 -12.46 2.77
CA SER A 208 4.26 -12.28 1.57
C SER A 208 3.52 -13.56 1.19
N ALA A 209 2.26 -13.42 0.75
CA ALA A 209 1.52 -14.54 0.16
C ALA A 209 2.20 -15.14 -1.08
N LYS A 210 3.08 -14.36 -1.75
CA LYS A 210 3.89 -14.85 -2.86
C LYS A 210 4.92 -15.89 -2.41
N PHE A 211 5.59 -15.65 -1.28
CA PHE A 211 6.55 -16.58 -0.70
C PHE A 211 5.90 -17.91 -0.29
N LEU A 212 4.66 -17.86 0.20
CA LEU A 212 3.92 -19.04 0.66
C LEU A 212 3.44 -19.95 -0.48
N LYS A 213 3.44 -19.47 -1.73
CA LYS A 213 2.99 -20.20 -2.91
C LYS A 213 4.12 -20.78 -3.77
N GLU A 214 5.35 -20.30 -3.60
CA GLU A 214 6.55 -20.79 -4.31
C GLU A 214 7.10 -22.05 -3.66
#